data_AF-A0A2G9P6M9-F1
#
_entry.id   AF-A0A2G9P6M9-F1
#
_cell.length_a   1.000
_cell.length_b   1.000
_cell.length_c   1.000
_cell.angle_alpha   90.00
_cell.angle_beta   90.00
_cell.angle_gamma   90.00
#
_symmetry.space_group_name_H-M   'P 1'
#
loop_
_entity.id
_entity.type
_entity.pdbx_description
1 polymer ?
#
loop_
_entity_poly.entity_id
_entity_poly.type
_entity_poly.pdbx_seq_one_letter_code
_entity_poly.pdbx_strand_id
1 'polypeptide(L)'
;MKKILLLFVSFLLIPLAFASGPWDFLRPLTEMAYSFDSITKFLVFVVSLVLCFIAVKAYFKSKSKRFLLIGTAFFLFAIKGFLKILDLFVSPGWFLGDASENVFELIILALFFVALFFKPKK
;
A
#
# COMPACT_ATOMS: atom_id res chain seq x y z
N MET A 1 8.72 -1.46 -53.49
CA MET A 1 9.34 -0.64 -52.43
C MET A 1 8.34 0.23 -51.67
N LYS A 2 7.54 1.10 -52.32
CA LYS A 2 6.58 2.00 -51.62
C LYS A 2 5.59 1.29 -50.67
N LYS A 3 5.07 0.12 -51.02
CA LYS A 3 4.12 -0.66 -50.17
C LYS A 3 4.76 -1.22 -48.88
N ILE A 4 6.04 -1.60 -48.94
CA ILE A 4 6.79 -2.11 -47.78
C ILE A 4 7.12 -0.96 -46.83
N LEU A 5 7.48 0.20 -47.36
CA LEU A 5 7.66 1.42 -46.57
C LEU A 5 6.37 1.83 -45.87
N LEU A 6 5.23 1.71 -46.55
CA LEU A 6 3.92 2.05 -45.99
C LEU A 6 3.51 1.08 -44.87
N LEU A 7 3.75 -0.22 -45.04
CA LEU A 7 3.56 -1.23 -43.99
C LEU A 7 4.46 -0.99 -42.78
N PHE A 8 5.72 -0.64 -43.00
CA PHE A 8 6.69 -0.36 -41.94
C PHE A 8 6.33 0.90 -41.15
N VAL A 9 5.90 1.97 -41.84
CA VAL A 9 5.41 3.20 -41.22
C VAL A 9 4.11 2.93 -40.45
N SER A 10 3.17 2.17 -40.99
CA SER A 10 1.96 1.79 -40.23
C SER A 10 2.28 0.93 -39.02
N PHE A 11 3.24 0.00 -39.12
CA PHE A 11 3.67 -0.84 -38.00
C PHE A 11 4.33 -0.02 -36.87
N LEU A 12 5.08 1.03 -37.22
CA LEU A 12 5.68 1.96 -36.25
C LEU A 12 4.67 2.94 -35.64
N LEU A 13 3.58 3.27 -36.34
CA LEU A 13 2.56 4.21 -35.87
C LEU A 13 1.44 3.57 -35.04
N ILE A 14 1.20 2.27 -35.18
CA ILE A 14 0.24 1.50 -34.36
C ILE A 14 0.51 1.67 -32.85
N PRO A 15 1.73 1.46 -32.31
CA PRO A 15 1.98 1.65 -30.88
C PRO A 15 1.82 3.11 -30.41
N LEU A 16 1.99 4.10 -31.30
CA LEU A 16 1.75 5.52 -30.99
C LEU A 16 0.25 5.82 -30.85
N ALA A 17 -0.61 5.15 -31.61
CA ALA A 17 -2.06 5.27 -31.53
C ALA A 17 -2.67 4.56 -30.29
N PHE A 18 -1.94 3.60 -29.71
CA PHE A 18 -2.28 2.93 -28.45
C PHE A 18 -1.50 3.47 -27.24
N ALA A 19 -0.72 4.55 -27.41
CA ALA A 19 0.07 5.15 -26.33
C ALA A 19 -0.81 5.72 -25.20
N SER A 20 -2.06 6.05 -25.51
CA SER A 20 -3.10 6.45 -24.56
C SER A 20 -4.19 5.37 -24.51
N GLY A 21 -3.98 4.34 -23.67
CA GLY A 21 -5.04 3.39 -23.34
C GLY A 21 -6.24 4.10 -22.70
N PRO A 22 -7.42 3.48 -22.65
CA PRO A 22 -8.61 4.09 -22.04
C PRO A 22 -8.42 4.47 -20.56
N TRP A 23 -7.36 4.01 -19.90
CA TRP A 23 -6.97 4.37 -18.52
C TRP A 23 -6.04 5.60 -18.43
N ASP A 24 -5.63 6.21 -19.54
CA ASP A 24 -4.64 7.30 -19.52
C ASP A 24 -5.15 8.57 -18.81
N PHE A 25 -6.47 8.73 -18.67
CA PHE A 25 -7.06 9.78 -17.83
C PHE A 25 -6.70 9.64 -16.34
N LEU A 26 -6.23 8.46 -15.89
CA LEU A 26 -5.73 8.22 -14.54
C LEU A 26 -4.26 8.63 -14.37
N ARG A 27 -3.50 8.84 -15.47
CA ARG A 27 -2.07 9.18 -15.41
C ARG A 27 -1.80 10.43 -14.56
N PRO A 28 -2.56 11.54 -14.67
CA PRO A 28 -2.37 12.70 -13.78
C PRO A 28 -2.61 12.38 -12.31
N LEU A 29 -3.55 11.49 -11.98
CA LEU A 29 -3.79 11.04 -10.60
C LEU A 29 -2.62 10.20 -10.08
N THR A 30 -2.07 9.33 -10.91
CA THR A 30 -0.90 8.53 -10.56
C THR A 30 0.35 9.39 -10.35
N GLU A 31 0.60 10.37 -11.23
CA GLU A 31 1.70 11.34 -11.07
C GLU A 31 1.54 12.17 -9.79
N MET A 32 0.32 12.62 -9.50
CA MET A 32 0.01 13.29 -8.25
C MET A 32 0.27 12.37 -7.04
N ALA A 33 -0.17 11.11 -7.07
CA ALA A 33 0.09 10.15 -6.00
C ALA A 33 1.60 9.94 -5.77
N TYR A 34 2.40 9.84 -6.84
CA TYR A 34 3.86 9.76 -6.73
C TYR A 34 4.46 11.00 -6.07
N SER A 35 3.94 12.20 -6.35
CA SER A 35 4.45 13.44 -5.73
C SER A 35 4.22 13.49 -4.20
N PHE A 36 3.16 12.82 -3.71
CA PHE A 36 2.83 12.76 -2.29
C PHE A 36 3.26 11.46 -1.60
N ASP A 37 3.91 10.54 -2.30
CA ASP A 37 4.20 9.19 -1.80
C ASP A 37 4.99 9.21 -0.48
N SER A 38 6.07 9.99 -0.41
CA SER A 38 6.89 10.11 0.82
C SER A 38 6.10 10.68 2.00
N ILE A 39 5.28 11.70 1.76
CA ILE A 39 4.44 12.33 2.79
C ILE A 39 3.38 11.33 3.27
N THR A 40 2.76 10.61 2.33
CA THR A 40 1.72 9.61 2.61
C THR A 40 2.29 8.46 3.43
N LYS A 41 3.47 7.93 3.07
CA LYS A 41 4.17 6.90 3.85
C LYS A 41 4.42 7.33 5.30
N PHE A 42 4.87 8.57 5.50
CA PHE A 42 5.10 9.11 6.84
C PHE A 42 3.78 9.27 7.62
N LEU A 43 2.73 9.82 7.00
CA LEU A 43 1.42 9.96 7.63
C LEU A 43 0.82 8.61 8.01
N VAL A 44 0.87 7.62 7.12
CA VAL A 44 0.38 6.26 7.39
C VAL A 44 1.13 5.66 8.59
N PHE A 45 2.45 5.84 8.67
CA PHE A 45 3.23 5.38 9.82
C PHE A 45 2.77 6.02 11.14
N VAL A 46 2.64 7.35 11.18
CA VAL A 46 2.21 8.09 12.38
C VAL A 46 0.79 7.69 12.80
N VAL A 47 -0.16 7.66 11.85
CA VAL A 47 -1.54 7.25 12.12
C VAL A 47 -1.60 5.82 12.64
N SER A 48 -0.83 4.90 12.04
CA SER A 48 -0.76 3.50 12.49
C SER A 48 -0.23 3.38 13.92
N LEU A 49 0.78 4.16 14.30
CA LEU A 49 1.27 4.20 15.68
C LEU A 49 0.22 4.70 16.66
N VAL A 50 -0.48 5.79 16.32
CA VAL A 50 -1.55 6.34 17.17
C VAL A 50 -2.68 5.32 17.36
N LEU A 51 -3.12 4.68 16.28
CA LEU A 51 -4.17 3.66 16.33
C LEU A 51 -3.73 2.41 17.11
N CYS A 52 -2.48 1.98 16.94
CA CYS A 52 -1.88 0.92 17.74
C CYS A 52 -1.92 1.26 19.23
N PHE A 53 -1.49 2.47 19.61
CA PHE A 53 -1.51 2.93 20.99
C PHE A 53 -2.92 2.97 21.59
N ILE A 54 -3.90 3.47 20.83
CA ILE A 54 -5.31 3.49 21.25
C ILE A 54 -5.83 2.06 21.45
N ALA A 55 -5.56 1.15 20.51
CA ALA A 55 -5.99 -0.24 20.59
C ALA A 55 -5.35 -0.97 21.78
N VAL A 56 -4.06 -0.75 22.04
CA VAL A 56 -3.36 -1.30 23.21
C VAL A 56 -3.95 -0.75 24.52
N LYS A 57 -4.23 0.55 24.61
CA LYS A 57 -4.94 1.12 25.78
C LYS A 57 -6.33 0.51 25.97
N ALA A 58 -7.10 0.34 24.89
CA ALA A 58 -8.41 -0.29 24.93
C ALA A 58 -8.33 -1.77 25.37
N TYR A 59 -7.28 -2.48 24.95
CA TYR A 59 -6.99 -3.83 25.42
C TYR A 59 -6.70 -3.87 26.92
N PHE A 60 -5.87 -2.96 27.45
CA PHE A 60 -5.60 -2.94 28.88
C PHE A 60 -6.85 -2.64 29.72
N LYS A 61 -7.76 -1.80 29.23
CA LYS A 61 -9.02 -1.45 29.91
C LYS A 61 -10.05 -2.59 29.87
N SER A 62 -10.20 -3.26 28.75
CA SER A 62 -11.29 -4.25 28.54
C SER A 62 -10.84 -5.71 28.60
N LYS A 63 -9.53 -5.97 28.48
CA LYS A 63 -8.93 -7.30 28.29
C LYS A 63 -9.55 -8.12 27.15
N SER A 64 -10.18 -7.45 26.18
CA SER A 64 -10.83 -8.10 25.04
C SER A 64 -9.81 -8.48 23.98
N LYS A 65 -9.79 -9.76 23.59
CA LYS A 65 -8.95 -10.28 22.50
C LYS A 65 -9.13 -9.51 21.18
N ARG A 66 -10.31 -8.91 20.96
CA ARG A 66 -10.59 -8.05 19.80
C ARG A 66 -9.60 -6.89 19.71
N PHE A 67 -9.37 -6.16 20.81
CA PHE A 67 -8.47 -5.00 20.79
C PHE A 67 -7.00 -5.41 20.72
N LEU A 68 -6.65 -6.60 21.22
CA LEU A 68 -5.32 -7.16 21.02
C LEU A 68 -5.05 -7.40 19.54
N LEU A 69 -5.97 -8.06 18.83
CA LEU A 69 -5.83 -8.32 17.39
C LEU A 69 -5.78 -7.03 16.56
N ILE A 70 -6.65 -6.07 16.86
CA ILE A 70 -6.64 -4.74 16.23
C ILE A 70 -5.31 -4.02 16.50
N GLY A 71 -4.82 -4.08 17.74
CA GLY A 71 -3.52 -3.51 18.12
C GLY A 71 -2.36 -4.16 17.38
N THR A 72 -2.34 -5.49 17.28
CA THR A 72 -1.34 -6.23 16.50
C THR A 72 -1.40 -5.87 15.02
N ALA A 73 -2.59 -5.71 14.45
CA ALA A 73 -2.76 -5.29 13.05
C ALA A 73 -2.16 -3.90 12.80
N PHE A 74 -2.49 -2.91 13.65
CA PHE A 74 -1.91 -1.57 13.54
C PHE A 74 -0.41 -1.51 13.87
N PHE A 75 0.07 -2.39 14.74
CA PHE A 75 1.49 -2.55 15.00
C PHE A 75 2.25 -3.05 13.77
N LEU A 76 1.71 -4.05 13.06
CA LEU A 76 2.28 -4.53 11.80
C LEU A 76 2.23 -3.46 10.71
N PHE A 77 1.16 -2.67 10.64
CA PHE A 77 1.08 -1.50 9.76
C PHE A 77 2.18 -0.47 10.08
N ALA A 78 2.42 -0.20 11.36
CA ALA A 78 3.48 0.71 11.79
C ALA A 78 4.88 0.15 11.45
N ILE A 79 5.13 -1.15 11.65
CA ILE A 79 6.38 -1.79 11.22
C ILE A 79 6.56 -1.66 9.71
N LYS A 80 5.54 -2.01 8.92
CA LYS A 80 5.57 -1.86 7.46
C LYS A 80 5.89 -0.41 7.07
N GLY A 81 5.20 0.57 7.65
CA GLY A 81 5.42 1.99 7.39
C GLY A 81 6.84 2.44 7.75
N PHE A 82 7.35 2.01 8.91
CA PHE A 82 8.71 2.29 9.34
C PHE A 82 9.75 1.71 8.37
N LEU A 83 9.58 0.45 7.96
CA LEU A 83 10.47 -0.19 6.99
C LEU A 83 10.43 0.51 5.63
N LYS A 84 9.27 1.00 5.17
CA LYS A 84 9.16 1.82 3.96
C LYS A 84 9.82 3.20 4.10
N ILE A 85 9.80 3.80 5.28
CA ILE A 85 10.56 5.04 5.54
C ILE A 85 12.05 4.75 5.52
N LEU A 86 12.51 3.65 6.14
CA LEU A 86 13.92 3.24 6.11
C LEU A 86 14.39 2.92 4.68
N ASP A 87 13.53 2.32 3.85
CA ASP A 87 13.81 2.04 2.44
C ASP A 87 14.22 3.31 1.68
N LEU A 88 13.65 4.48 2.02
CA LEU A 88 14.03 5.77 1.43
C LEU A 88 15.49 6.17 1.70
N PHE A 89 16.08 5.69 2.80
CA PHE A 89 17.43 6.05 3.22
C PHE A 89 18.47 4.97 2.92
N VAL A 90 18.07 3.69 2.91
CA VAL A 90 19.00 2.55 2.81
C VAL A 90 19.12 2.06 1.36
N SER A 91 18.00 1.79 0.67
CA SER A 91 18.02 1.27 -0.69
C SER A 91 16.65 1.45 -1.36
N PRO A 92 16.37 2.63 -1.94
CA PRO A 92 15.05 2.97 -2.45
C PRO A 92 14.49 1.90 -3.40
N GLY A 93 13.39 1.26 -2.99
CA GLY A 93 12.66 0.27 -3.79
C GLY A 93 13.14 -1.17 -3.67
N TRP A 94 14.19 -1.47 -2.89
CA TRP A 94 14.76 -2.82 -2.81
C TRP A 94 14.64 -3.49 -1.44
N PHE A 95 14.51 -2.73 -0.34
CA PHE A 95 14.51 -3.31 1.01
C PHE A 95 13.18 -4.00 1.34
N LEU A 96 12.05 -3.38 0.98
CA LEU A 96 10.71 -3.97 1.17
C LEU A 96 9.94 -3.95 -0.15
N GLY A 97 10.27 -4.91 -1.02
CA GLY A 97 9.61 -5.07 -2.31
C GLY A 97 8.13 -5.46 -2.19
N ASP A 98 7.42 -5.35 -3.31
CA ASP A 98 5.96 -5.49 -3.40
C ASP A 98 5.45 -6.84 -2.87
N ALA A 99 6.20 -7.93 -3.08
CA ALA A 99 5.83 -9.24 -2.58
C ALA A 99 5.75 -9.28 -1.04
N SER A 100 6.75 -8.70 -0.36
CA SER A 100 6.78 -8.60 1.11
C SER A 100 5.67 -7.69 1.62
N GLU A 101 5.40 -6.58 0.92
CA GLU A 101 4.32 -5.66 1.25
C GLU A 101 2.95 -6.35 1.21
N ASN A 102 2.68 -7.14 0.17
CA ASN A 102 1.44 -7.90 0.05
C ASN A 102 1.27 -8.94 1.16
N VAL A 103 2.37 -9.54 1.64
CA VAL A 103 2.33 -10.48 2.78
C VAL A 103 1.92 -9.74 4.06
N PHE A 104 2.47 -8.55 4.32
CA PHE A 104 2.04 -7.72 5.45
C PHE A 104 0.55 -7.39 5.36
N GLU A 105 0.09 -6.94 4.21
CA GLU A 105 -1.31 -6.57 3.98
C GLU A 105 -2.26 -7.76 4.19
N LEU A 106 -1.91 -8.93 3.69
CA LEU A 106 -2.71 -10.14 3.86
C LEU A 106 -2.83 -10.53 5.34
N ILE A 107 -1.72 -10.49 6.08
CA ILE A 107 -1.72 -10.80 7.52
C ILE A 107 -2.55 -9.77 8.29
N ILE A 108 -2.41 -8.48 7.96
CA ILE A 108 -3.16 -7.41 8.59
C ILE A 108 -4.67 -7.55 8.33
N LEU A 109 -5.06 -7.83 7.08
CA LEU A 109 -6.45 -8.09 6.71
C LEU A 109 -7.01 -9.30 7.46
N ALA A 110 -6.24 -10.39 7.54
CA ALA A 110 -6.63 -11.57 8.30
C ALA A 110 -6.84 -11.24 9.79
N LEU A 111 -5.95 -10.46 10.41
CA LEU A 111 -6.10 -10.02 11.80
C LEU A 111 -7.36 -9.17 12.01
N PHE A 112 -7.63 -8.21 11.14
CA PHE A 112 -8.84 -7.40 11.23
C PHE A 112 -10.10 -8.25 11.04
N PHE A 113 -10.10 -9.16 10.07
CA PHE A 113 -11.22 -10.06 9.84
C PHE A 113 -11.48 -10.95 11.06
N VAL A 114 -10.44 -11.59 11.60
CA VAL A 114 -10.53 -12.40 12.81
C VAL A 114 -11.01 -11.58 14.00
N ALA A 115 -10.58 -10.32 14.13
CA ALA A 115 -11.02 -9.43 15.21
C ALA A 115 -12.54 -9.17 15.22
N LEU A 116 -13.22 -9.22 14.07
CA LEU A 116 -14.68 -9.05 13.98
C LEU A 116 -15.45 -10.15 14.70
N PHE A 117 -14.90 -11.37 14.78
CA PHE A 117 -15.54 -12.50 15.44
C PHE A 117 -15.36 -12.51 16.96
N PHE A 118 -14.46 -11.68 17.49
CA PHE A 118 -14.27 -11.54 18.94
C PHE A 118 -15.26 -10.53 19.51
N LYS A 119 -16.30 -11.04 20.16
CA LYS A 119 -17.23 -10.20 20.91
C LYS A 119 -16.57 -9.64 22.17
N PRO A 120 -16.82 -8.37 22.53
CA PRO A 120 -16.44 -7.86 23.84
C PRO A 120 -17.13 -8.71 24.91
N LYS A 121 -16.38 -9.16 25.92
CA LYS A 121 -17.00 -9.68 27.14
C LYS A 121 -17.75 -8.50 27.76
N LYS A 122 -19.08 -8.65 27.91
CA LYS A 122 -19.90 -7.69 28.65
C LYS A 122 -19.44 -7.61 30.10
#